data_AF-A0A7T8INW2-F1
#
_entry.id   AF-A0A7T8INW2-F1
#
_cell.length_a   1.000
_cell.length_b   1.000
_cell.length_c   1.000
_cell.angle_alpha   90.00
_cell.angle_beta   90.00
_cell.angle_gamma   90.00
#
_symmetry.space_group_name_H-M   'P 1'
#
loop_
_entity.id
_entity.type
_entity.pdbx_description
1 polymer ?
#
loop_
_entity_poly.entity_id
_entity_poly.type
_entity_poly.pdbx_seq_one_letter_code
_entity_poly.pdbx_strand_id
1 'polypeptide(L)' 'MISRANSVIGLLKLLHWIGVLMLLGGIGLYMLTDMALEVSGMLTIASLIGLGLVFMSPYPVVIFIQWAKAQDQKPQ' A
#
# COMPACT_ATOMS: atom_id res chain seq x y z
N MET A 1 15.11 -13.35 -18.07
CA MET A 1 14.90 -13.12 -16.61
C MET A 1 14.53 -11.67 -16.27
N ILE A 2 15.15 -10.66 -16.89
CA ILE A 2 14.94 -9.21 -16.64
C ILE A 2 13.47 -8.76 -16.82
N SER A 3 12.73 -9.33 -17.79
CA SER A 3 11.31 -9.02 -18.04
C SER A 3 10.39 -9.30 -16.83
N ARG A 4 10.68 -10.33 -16.02
CA ARG A 4 9.83 -10.68 -14.85
C ARG A 4 10.01 -9.69 -13.69
N ALA A 5 11.23 -9.22 -13.44
CA ALA A 5 11.52 -8.28 -12.35
C ALA A 5 10.83 -6.93 -12.55
N ASN A 6 10.85 -6.39 -13.78
CA ASN A 6 10.14 -5.16 -14.11
C ASN A 6 8.62 -5.31 -13.97
N SER A 7 8.08 -6.50 -14.30
CA SER A 7 6.67 -6.82 -14.12
C SER A 7 6.25 -6.86 -12.64
N VAL A 8 7.07 -7.46 -11.77
CA VAL A 8 6.81 -7.52 -10.31
C VAL A 8 6.83 -6.12 -9.68
N ILE A 9 7.77 -5.25 -10.05
CA ILE A 9 7.82 -3.86 -9.55
C ILE A 9 6.60 -3.07 -10.02
N GLY A 10 6.17 -3.26 -11.27
CA GLY A 10 4.94 -2.67 -11.79
C GLY A 10 3.70 -3.11 -11.00
N LEU A 11 3.61 -4.40 -10.68
CA LEU A 11 2.52 -4.96 -9.87
C LEU A 11 2.52 -4.43 -8.44
N LEU A 12 3.69 -4.32 -7.80
CA LEU A 12 3.85 -3.70 -6.48
C LEU A 12 3.40 -2.24 -6.49
N LYS A 13 3.77 -1.48 -7.53
CA LYS A 13 3.35 -0.07 -7.69
C LYS A 13 1.83 0.04 -7.86
N LEU A 14 1.22 -0.83 -8.66
CA LEU A 14 -0.24 -0.88 -8.82
C LEU A 14 -0.93 -1.22 -7.49
N LEU A 15 -0.44 -2.26 -6.79
CA LEU A 15 -0.97 -2.68 -5.50
C LEU A 15 -0.88 -1.57 -4.45
N HIS A 16 0.21 -0.78 -4.48
CA HIS A 16 0.36 0.38 -3.61
C HIS A 16 -0.72 1.43 -3.85
N TRP A 17 -1.00 1.77 -5.09
CA TRP A 17 -2.06 2.73 -5.42
C TRP A 17 -3.46 2.22 -5.07
N ILE A 18 -3.71 0.92 -5.23
CA ILE A 18 -4.95 0.29 -4.75
C ILE A 18 -5.05 0.43 -3.22
N GLY A 19 -3.96 0.13 -2.51
CA GLY A 19 -3.89 0.27 -1.06
C GLY A 19 -4.15 1.71 -0.58
N VAL A 20 -3.58 2.70 -1.26
CA VAL A 20 -3.81 4.13 -0.98
C VAL A 20 -5.27 4.51 -1.20
N LEU A 21 -5.89 4.06 -2.30
CA LEU A 21 -7.31 4.32 -2.56
C LEU A 21 -8.22 3.69 -1.50
N MET A 22 -7.91 2.46 -1.08
CA MET A 22 -8.64 1.80 0.00
C MET A 22 -8.50 2.54 1.33
N LEU A 23 -7.28 2.99 1.66
CA LEU A 23 -7.01 3.75 2.88
C LEU A 23 -7.77 5.09 2.88
N LEU A 24 -7.66 5.86 1.80
CA LEU A 24 -8.36 7.14 1.66
C LEU A 24 -9.88 6.95 1.67
N GLY A 25 -10.37 5.89 1.02
CA GLY A 25 -11.77 5.51 1.05
C GLY A 25 -12.24 5.18 2.47
N GLY A 26 -11.50 4.34 3.20
CA GLY A 26 -11.82 4.01 4.60
C GLY A 26 -11.80 5.22 5.53
N ILE A 27 -10.79 6.09 5.42
CA ILE A 27 -10.71 7.35 6.19
C ILE A 27 -11.88 8.28 5.82
N GLY A 28 -12.20 8.40 4.52
CA GLY A 28 -13.31 9.20 4.04
C GLY A 28 -14.65 8.70 4.59
N LEU A 29 -14.91 7.40 4.54
CA LEU A 29 -16.10 6.80 5.12
C LEU A 29 -16.18 7.03 6.64
N TYR A 30 -15.06 6.90 7.35
CA TYR A 30 -15.02 7.15 8.79
C TYR A 30 -15.32 8.61 9.18
N MET A 31 -14.84 9.57 8.39
CA MET A 31 -14.96 11.01 8.69
C MET A 31 -16.24 11.65 8.17
N LEU A 32 -16.81 11.12 7.08
CA LEU A 32 -17.89 11.78 6.33
C LEU A 32 -19.24 11.05 6.44
N THR A 33 -19.31 9.89 7.11
CA THR A 33 -20.53 9.07 7.18
C THR A 33 -20.74 8.46 8.56
N ASP A 34 -21.99 8.17 8.91
CA ASP A 34 -22.39 7.51 10.15
C ASP A 34 -22.21 5.98 10.12
N MET A 35 -21.64 5.41 9.04
CA MET A 35 -21.44 3.95 8.90
C MET A 35 -20.62 3.36 10.06
N ALA A 36 -19.75 4.15 10.68
CA ALA A 36 -18.95 3.72 11.82
C ALA A 36 -19.77 3.47 13.10
N LEU A 37 -21.03 3.93 13.16
CA LEU A 37 -21.93 3.71 14.31
C LEU A 37 -22.54 2.30 14.32
N GLU A 38 -22.54 1.61 13.18
CA GLU A 38 -22.99 0.23 13.05
C GLU A 38 -21.80 -0.74 13.05
N VAL A 39 -21.96 -1.93 13.64
CA VAL A 39 -20.89 -2.93 13.73
C VAL A 39 -20.41 -3.37 12.34
N SER A 40 -21.33 -3.57 11.40
CA SER A 40 -21.04 -3.94 10.01
C SER A 40 -20.21 -2.85 9.32
N GLY A 41 -20.60 -1.58 9.44
CA GLY A 41 -19.88 -0.47 8.82
C GLY A 41 -18.52 -0.23 9.48
N MET A 42 -18.40 -0.38 10.80
CA MET A 42 -17.11 -0.34 11.49
C MET A 42 -16.16 -1.44 10.99
N LEU A 43 -16.64 -2.67 10.80
CA LEU A 43 -15.85 -3.77 10.23
C LEU A 43 -15.40 -3.47 8.79
N THR A 44 -16.27 -2.92 7.96
CA THR A 44 -15.94 -2.53 6.58
C THR A 44 -14.88 -1.44 6.55
N ILE A 45 -15.04 -0.38 7.34
CA ILE A 45 -14.08 0.73 7.44
C ILE A 45 -12.72 0.23 7.96
N ALA A 46 -12.72 -0.55 9.04
CA ALA A 46 -11.49 -1.11 9.61
C ALA A 46 -10.77 -2.03 8.61
N SER A 47 -11.52 -2.83 7.86
CA SER A 47 -10.96 -3.70 6.81
C SER A 47 -10.39 -2.89 5.65
N LEU A 48 -11.06 -1.83 5.20
CA LEU A 48 -10.57 -0.92 4.15
C LEU A 48 -9.25 -0.27 4.57
N ILE A 49 -9.18 0.28 5.78
CA ILE A 49 -7.97 0.92 6.32
C ILE A 49 -6.85 -0.11 6.51
N GLY A 50 -7.14 -1.23 7.17
CA GLY A 50 -6.15 -2.27 7.47
C GLY A 50 -5.56 -2.91 6.22
N LEU A 51 -6.41 -3.35 5.29
CA LEU A 51 -5.97 -3.91 4.01
C LEU A 51 -5.30 -2.85 3.13
N GLY A 52 -5.79 -1.61 3.16
CA GLY A 52 -5.18 -0.49 2.46
C GLY A 52 -3.71 -0.30 2.86
N LEU A 53 -3.43 -0.29 4.15
CA LEU A 53 -2.06 -0.21 4.68
C LEU A 53 -1.21 -1.43 4.31
N VAL A 54 -1.78 -2.64 4.41
CA VAL A 54 -1.09 -3.88 4.03
C VAL A 54 -0.69 -3.87 2.57
N PHE A 55 -1.59 -3.50 1.65
CA PHE A 55 -1.31 -3.41 0.21
C PHE A 55 -0.36 -2.26 -0.14
N MET A 56 -0.40 -1.16 0.62
CA MET A 56 0.49 -0.02 0.43
C MET A 56 1.95 -0.34 0.80
N SER A 57 2.18 -1.12 1.87
CA SER A 57 3.49 -1.31 2.49
C SER A 57 4.62 -1.92 1.62
N PRO A 58 4.40 -2.90 0.70
CA PRO A 58 5.50 -3.61 0.07
C PRO A 58 6.30 -2.79 -0.95
N TYR A 59 5.64 -1.88 -1.68
CA TYR A 59 6.29 -1.10 -2.73
C TYR A 59 7.38 -0.14 -2.17
N PRO A 60 7.10 0.71 -1.17
CA PRO A 60 8.13 1.55 -0.56
C PRO A 60 9.29 0.75 0.04
N VAL A 61 8.98 -0.40 0.68
CA VAL A 61 10.01 -1.27 1.28
C VAL A 61 10.97 -1.79 0.20
N VAL A 62 10.45 -2.26 -0.93
CA VAL A 62 11.28 -2.74 -2.04
C VAL A 62 12.15 -1.62 -2.61
N ILE A 63 11.62 -0.41 -2.79
CA ILE A 63 12.38 0.75 -3.26
C ILE A 63 13.50 1.11 -2.28
N PHE A 64 13.21 1.10 -0.97
CA PHE A 64 14.22 1.36 0.05
C PHE A 64 15.37 0.33 0.01
N ILE A 65 15.05 -0.96 -0.10
CA ILE A 65 16.05 -2.03 -0.21
C ILE A 65 16.90 -1.86 -1.48
N GLN A 66 16.29 -1.51 -2.61
CA GLN A 66 17.03 -1.25 -3.86
C GLN A 66 17.97 -0.06 -3.72
N TRP A 67 17.50 1.02 -3.10
CA TRP A 67 18.33 2.18 -2.81
C TRP A 67 19.52 1.84 -1.90
N ALA A 68 19.30 1.04 -0.85
CA ALA A 68 20.34 0.64 0.09
C ALA A 68 21.44 -0.18 -0.60
N LYS A 69 21.04 -1.18 -1.40
CA LYS A 69 21.98 -1.98 -2.21
C LYS A 69 22.80 -1.15 -3.20
N ALA A 70 22.21 -0.08 -3.74
CA ALA A 70 22.91 0.82 -4.65
C ALA A 70 23.95 1.72 -3.95
N GLN A 71 23.87 1.92 -2.64
CA GLN A 71 24.91 2.63 -1.89
C GLN A 71 26.15 1.75 -1.68
N ASP A 72 25.97 0.47 -1.36
CA ASP A 72 27.07 -0.48 -1.19
C ASP A 72 27.91 -0.67 -2.47
N GLN A 73 27.35 -0.36 -3.65
CA GLN A 73 28.01 -0.50 -4.94
C GLN A 73 28.76 0.76 -5.41
N LYS A 74 28.68 1.89 -4.70
CA LYS A 74 29.48 3.08 -5.03
C LYS A 74 30.90 2.88 -4.48
N PRO A 75 31.95 2.94 -5.33
CA PRO A 75 33.32 3.03 -4.81
C PRO A 75 33.44 4.30 -3.98
N GLN A 76 34.08 4.19 -2.82
CA GLN A 76 34.41 5.33 -1.94
C GLN A 76 35.33 6.30 -2.66
#